data_AF-A0A6N7HP40-F1
#
_entry.id   AF-A0A6N7HP40-F1
#
_cell.length_a   1.000
_cell.length_b   1.000
_cell.length_c   1.000
_cell.angle_alpha   90.00
_cell.angle_beta   90.00
_cell.angle_gamma   90.00
#
_symmetry.space_group_name_H-M   'P 1'
#
loop_
_entity.id
_entity.type
_entity.pdbx_description
1 polymer ?
#
loop_
_entity_poly.entity_id
_entity_poly.type
_entity_poly.pdbx_seq_one_letter_code
_entity_poly.pdbx_strand_id
1 'polypeptide(L)'
;MDRPLVTDAETAATERLLADPRMTELIAARRRFFIYAWSAFLTAAVLFFGTAAFFPHVLSIKISDGISLGLIGGIGYVALIFVLTVQYSRRSRAWDALILGLRHTAGYDEPSTPAGGAR
;
A
#
# COMPACT_ATOMS: atom_id res chain seq x y z
N MET A 1 2.19 25.61 -26.30
CA MET A 1 1.58 26.11 -25.05
C MET A 1 2.15 25.28 -23.91
N ASP A 2 3.21 25.75 -23.28
CA ASP A 2 3.76 25.15 -22.06
C ASP A 2 2.93 25.64 -20.88
N ARG A 3 1.96 24.83 -20.45
CA ARG A 3 1.26 25.07 -19.20
C ARG A 3 2.23 24.69 -18.08
N PRO A 4 2.50 25.56 -17.09
CA PRO A 4 3.35 25.18 -15.96
C PRO A 4 2.74 23.94 -15.30
N LEU A 5 3.55 22.90 -15.12
CA LEU A 5 3.12 21.59 -14.58
C LEU A 5 2.61 21.67 -13.14
N VAL A 6 2.93 22.76 -12.43
CA VAL A 6 2.46 23.08 -11.10
C VAL A 6 2.23 24.58 -11.03
N THR A 7 1.02 25.00 -10.68
CA THR A 7 0.66 26.40 -10.48
C THR A 7 0.95 26.85 -9.04
N ASP A 8 1.16 28.16 -8.82
CA ASP A 8 1.35 28.72 -7.47
C ASP A 8 0.15 28.46 -6.53
N ALA A 9 -1.04 28.27 -7.12
CA ALA A 9 -2.24 27.88 -6.40
C ALA A 9 -2.17 26.42 -5.91
N GLU A 10 -1.63 25.51 -6.73
CA GLU A 10 -1.46 24.09 -6.37
C GLU A 10 -0.37 23.89 -5.31
N THR A 11 0.73 24.65 -5.36
CA THR A 11 1.74 24.63 -4.30
C THR A 11 1.17 25.14 -2.98
N ALA A 12 0.44 26.25 -2.98
CA ALA A 12 -0.20 26.79 -1.76
C ALA A 12 -1.25 25.83 -1.18
N ALA A 13 -2.03 25.14 -2.02
CA ALA A 13 -2.99 24.12 -1.57
C ALA A 13 -2.28 22.88 -0.99
N THR A 14 -1.18 22.45 -1.61
CA THR A 14 -0.33 21.35 -1.12
C THR A 14 0.30 21.68 0.23
N GLU A 15 0.76 22.92 0.41
CA GLU A 15 1.38 23.38 1.64
C GLU A 15 0.37 23.43 2.81
N ARG A 16 -0.88 23.85 2.54
CA ARG A 16 -1.98 23.77 3.52
C ARG A 16 -2.33 22.32 3.88
N LEU A 17 -2.35 21.41 2.90
CA LEU A 17 -2.57 19.99 3.14
C LEU A 17 -1.46 19.37 4.00
N LEU A 18 -0.20 19.73 3.75
CA LEU A 18 0.93 19.23 4.52
C LEU A 18 1.00 19.81 5.94
N ALA A 19 0.51 21.03 6.13
CA ALA A 19 0.39 21.65 7.44
C ALA A 19 -0.74 21.06 8.30
N ASP A 20 -1.70 20.33 7.71
CA ASP A 20 -2.78 19.69 8.46
C ASP A 20 -2.26 18.47 9.27
N PRO A 21 -2.47 18.43 10.60
CA PRO A 21 -2.04 17.31 11.43
C PRO A 21 -2.67 15.96 11.00
N ARG A 22 -3.86 15.97 10.40
CA ARG A 22 -4.52 14.76 9.87
C ARG A 22 -3.75 14.15 8.69
N MET A 23 -3.10 14.98 7.87
CA MET A 23 -2.25 14.51 6.77
C MET A 23 -0.99 13.83 7.32
N THR A 24 -0.38 14.42 8.37
CA THR A 24 0.78 13.82 9.04
C THR A 24 0.43 12.48 9.67
N GLU A 25 -0.74 12.37 10.31
CA GLU A 25 -1.23 11.11 10.88
C GLU A 25 -1.49 10.03 9.82
N LEU A 26 -2.07 10.41 8.67
CA LEU A 26 -2.26 9.53 7.51
C LEU A 26 -0.95 8.96 6.99
N ILE A 27 0.06 9.80 6.77
CA ILE A 27 1.39 9.39 6.30
C ILE A 27 2.03 8.44 7.32
N ALA A 28 1.96 8.76 8.62
CA ALA A 28 2.49 7.92 9.67
C ALA A 28 1.78 6.55 9.74
N ALA A 29 0.45 6.53 9.64
CA ALA A 29 -0.36 5.31 9.65
C ALA A 29 -0.04 4.40 8.45
N ARG A 30 0.11 4.99 7.25
CA ARG A 30 0.50 4.28 6.03
C ARG A 30 1.91 3.70 6.14
N ARG A 31 2.85 4.49 6.65
CA ARG A 31 4.25 4.05 6.84
C ARG A 31 4.35 2.89 7.82
N ARG A 32 3.64 2.95 8.96
CA ARG A 32 3.61 1.86 9.94
C ARG A 32 3.07 0.56 9.35
N PHE A 33 1.98 0.62 8.59
CA PHE A 33 1.45 -0.55 7.90
C PHE A 33 2.45 -1.11 6.90
N PHE A 34 3.09 -0.24 6.11
CA PHE A 34 4.05 -0.67 5.11
C PHE A 34 5.25 -1.37 5.75
N ILE A 35 5.79 -0.84 6.85
CA ILE A 35 6.88 -1.47 7.61
C ILE A 35 6.45 -2.85 8.15
N TYR A 36 5.25 -2.96 8.71
CA TYR A 36 4.73 -4.23 9.20
C TYR A 36 4.55 -5.25 8.08
N ALA A 37 3.90 -4.87 6.98
CA ALA A 37 3.66 -5.76 5.85
C ALA A 37 4.98 -6.18 5.18
N TRP A 38 5.92 -5.25 4.99
CA TRP A 38 7.24 -5.55 4.43
C TRP A 38 8.07 -6.45 5.32
N SER A 39 8.11 -6.19 6.63
CA SER A 39 8.85 -7.04 7.56
C SER A 39 8.26 -8.46 7.61
N ALA A 40 6.94 -8.61 7.63
CA ALA A 40 6.28 -9.92 7.57
C ALA A 40 6.59 -10.65 6.24
N PHE A 41 6.47 -9.95 5.11
CA PHE A 41 6.76 -10.52 3.80
C PHE A 41 8.23 -10.92 3.65
N LEU A 42 9.17 -10.05 4.01
CA LEU A 42 10.61 -10.34 3.96
C LEU A 42 10.98 -11.49 4.89
N THR A 43 10.43 -11.53 6.11
CA THR A 43 10.70 -12.62 7.04
C THR A 43 10.24 -13.94 6.44
N ALA A 44 9.02 -14.00 5.89
CA ALA A 44 8.52 -15.21 5.24
C ALA A 44 9.32 -15.58 3.98
N ALA A 45 9.73 -14.59 3.18
CA ALA A 45 10.52 -14.80 1.98
C ALA A 45 11.91 -15.34 2.32
N VAL A 46 12.61 -14.74 3.29
CA VAL A 46 13.92 -15.20 3.75
C VAL A 46 13.84 -16.61 4.34
N LEU A 47 12.82 -16.89 5.15
CA LEU A 47 12.63 -18.23 5.70
C LEU A 47 12.36 -19.25 4.58
N PHE A 48 11.46 -18.95 3.65
CA PHE A 48 11.06 -19.90 2.61
C PHE A 48 12.16 -20.09 1.56
N PHE A 49 12.61 -19.01 0.93
CA PHE A 49 13.64 -19.06 -0.11
C PHE A 49 15.02 -19.37 0.45
N GLY A 50 15.34 -18.91 1.66
CA GLY A 50 16.57 -19.29 2.35
C GLY A 50 16.60 -20.77 2.65
N THR A 51 15.50 -21.34 3.16
CA THR A 51 15.40 -22.81 3.33
C THR A 51 15.51 -23.53 1.99
N ALA A 52 14.90 -23.01 0.93
CA ALA A 52 15.03 -23.60 -0.41
C ALA A 52 16.46 -23.59 -0.95
N ALA A 53 17.21 -22.52 -0.70
CA ALA A 53 18.57 -22.35 -1.19
C ALA A 53 19.60 -23.18 -0.40
N PHE A 54 19.51 -23.18 0.93
CA PHE A 54 20.51 -23.82 1.80
C PHE A 54 20.14 -25.25 2.20
N PHE A 55 18.85 -25.56 2.32
CA PHE A 55 18.34 -26.84 2.81
C PHE A 55 17.22 -27.41 1.92
N PRO A 56 17.45 -27.62 0.60
CA PRO A 56 16.41 -28.07 -0.32
C PRO A 56 15.81 -29.45 0.05
N HIS A 57 16.57 -30.26 0.78
CA HIS A 57 16.09 -31.55 1.29
C HIS A 57 14.91 -31.40 2.25
N VAL A 58 14.86 -30.32 3.05
CA VAL A 58 13.76 -30.06 4.00
C VAL A 58 12.44 -29.85 3.27
N LEU A 59 12.47 -29.15 2.14
CA LEU A 59 11.27 -28.92 1.32
C LEU A 59 10.80 -30.19 0.59
N SER A 60 11.69 -31.15 0.41
CA SER A 60 11.41 -32.44 -0.23
C SER A 60 10.94 -33.51 0.75
N ILE A 61 10.93 -33.22 2.07
CA ILE A 61 10.37 -34.12 3.07
C ILE A 61 8.87 -34.29 2.78
N LYS A 62 8.48 -35.53 2.50
CA LYS A 62 7.09 -35.93 2.29
C LYS A 62 6.43 -36.16 3.64
N ILE A 63 5.30 -35.50 3.86
CA ILE A 63 4.45 -35.70 5.04
C ILE A 63 3.44 -36.83 4.76
N SER A 64 2.96 -36.94 3.51
CA SER A 64 2.10 -38.02 3.05
C SER A 64 2.34 -38.31 1.56
N ASP A 65 1.65 -39.31 1.01
CA ASP A 65 1.64 -39.53 -0.45
C ASP A 65 1.19 -38.26 -1.17
N GLY A 66 2.13 -37.68 -1.93
CA GLY A 66 1.92 -36.47 -2.73
C GLY A 66 2.05 -35.13 -2.00
N ILE A 67 2.15 -35.08 -0.66
CA ILE A 67 2.25 -33.82 0.10
C ILE A 67 3.67 -33.64 0.64
N SER A 68 4.37 -32.62 0.16
CA SER A 68 5.68 -32.21 0.66
C SER A 68 5.61 -30.98 1.55
N LEU A 69 6.58 -30.82 2.45
CA LEU A 69 6.77 -29.61 3.25
C LEU A 69 6.90 -28.36 2.38
N GLY A 70 7.53 -28.48 1.21
CA GLY A 70 7.60 -27.37 0.25
C GLY A 70 6.25 -26.96 -0.32
N LEU A 71 5.36 -27.91 -0.59
CA LEU A 71 4.00 -27.61 -1.05
C LEU A 71 3.20 -26.86 0.02
N ILE A 72 3.25 -27.35 1.26
CA ILE A 72 2.58 -26.69 2.39
C ILE A 72 3.16 -25.29 2.63
N GLY A 73 4.49 -25.16 2.61
CA GLY A 73 5.18 -23.88 2.76
C GLY A 73 4.81 -22.89 1.65
N GLY A 74 4.74 -23.36 0.39
CA GLY A 74 4.32 -22.55 -0.75
C GLY A 74 2.88 -22.07 -0.65
N ILE A 75 1.95 -22.96 -0.28
CA ILE A 75 0.54 -22.58 -0.02
C ILE A 75 0.46 -21.58 1.14
N GLY A 76 1.21 -21.82 2.22
CA GLY A 76 1.28 -20.91 3.36
C GLY A 76 1.81 -19.51 2.98
N TYR A 77 2.82 -19.46 2.13
CA TYR A 77 3.37 -18.21 1.62
C TYR A 77 2.37 -17.45 0.73
N VAL A 78 1.67 -18.14 -0.17
CA VAL A 78 0.60 -17.53 -0.97
C VAL A 78 -0.54 -17.04 -0.08
N ALA A 79 -0.97 -17.84 0.90
CA ALA A 79 -1.99 -17.45 1.86
C ALA A 79 -1.58 -16.19 2.65
N LEU A 80 -0.31 -16.09 3.06
CA LEU A 80 0.23 -14.88 3.70
C LEU A 80 0.09 -13.65 2.81
N ILE A 81 0.41 -13.74 1.51
CA ILE A 81 0.25 -12.63 0.56
C ILE A 81 -1.22 -12.22 0.46
N PHE A 82 -2.15 -13.16 0.38
CA PHE A 82 -3.59 -12.87 0.37
C PHE A 82 -4.03 -12.17 1.66
N VAL A 83 -3.58 -12.65 2.82
CA VAL A 83 -3.88 -12.02 4.12
C VAL A 83 -3.37 -10.58 4.16
N LEU A 84 -2.12 -10.34 3.75
CA LEU A 84 -1.55 -8.99 3.67
C LEU A 84 -2.32 -8.09 2.71
N THR A 85 -2.76 -8.63 1.57
CA THR A 85 -3.55 -7.90 0.57
C THR A 85 -4.93 -7.52 1.10
N VAL A 86 -5.63 -8.45 1.76
CA VAL A 86 -6.93 -8.18 2.38
C VAL A 86 -6.80 -7.17 3.52
N GLN A 87 -5.79 -7.31 4.38
CA GLN A 87 -5.46 -6.36 5.43
C GLN A 87 -5.21 -4.96 4.87
N TYR A 88 -4.40 -4.86 3.81
CA TYR A 88 -4.13 -3.60 3.11
C TYR A 88 -5.43 -3.00 2.55
N SER A 89 -6.25 -3.79 1.85
CA SER A 89 -7.51 -3.31 1.27
C SER A 89 -8.47 -2.76 2.33
N ARG A 90 -8.58 -3.43 3.49
CA ARG A 90 -9.40 -2.94 4.62
C ARG A 90 -8.84 -1.64 5.19
N ARG A 91 -7.51 -1.51 5.31
CA ARG A 91 -6.86 -0.31 5.84
C ARG A 91 -6.93 0.87 4.86
N SER A 92 -6.80 0.60 3.57
CA SER A 92 -6.90 1.60 2.49
C SER A 92 -8.25 2.30 2.51
N ARG A 93 -9.35 1.55 2.66
CA ARG A 93 -10.70 2.12 2.76
C ARG A 93 -10.83 3.14 3.91
N ALA A 94 -10.13 2.91 5.03
CA ALA A 94 -10.13 3.86 6.15
C ALA A 94 -9.33 5.14 5.82
N TRP A 95 -8.25 5.02 5.03
CA TRP A 95 -7.50 6.18 4.56
C TRP A 95 -8.26 6.99 3.51
N ASP A 96 -8.99 6.32 2.62
CA ASP A 96 -9.79 6.98 1.58
C ASP A 96 -10.82 7.94 2.19
N ALA A 97 -11.46 7.57 3.30
CA ALA A 97 -12.39 8.42 4.03
C ALA A 97 -11.72 9.69 4.61
N LEU A 98 -10.51 9.56 5.14
CA LEU A 98 -9.74 10.69 5.68
C LEU A 98 -9.24 11.61 4.56
N ILE A 99 -8.81 11.03 3.43
CA ILE A 99 -8.40 11.78 2.25
C ILE A 99 -9.57 12.60 1.70
N LEU A 100 -10.79 12.03 1.68
CA LEU A 100 -11.98 12.75 1.24
C LEU A 100 -12.24 14.01 2.09
N GLY A 101 -12.13 13.90 3.42
CA GLY A 101 -12.28 15.04 4.32
C GLY A 101 -11.18 16.10 4.15
N LEU A 102 -9.95 15.68 3.85
CA LEU A 102 -8.84 16.60 3.56
C LEU A 102 -9.01 17.33 2.23
N ARG A 103 -9.50 16.65 1.18
CA ARG A 103 -9.79 17.28 -0.12
C ARG A 103 -10.82 18.40 -0.01
N HIS A 104 -11.86 18.17 0.79
CA HIS A 104 -12.90 19.16 1.03
C HIS A 104 -12.38 20.39 1.80
N THR A 105 -11.42 20.17 2.71
CA THR A 105 -10.80 21.25 3.50
C THR A 105 -9.81 22.07 2.66
N ALA A 106 -9.16 21.44 1.68
CA ALA A 106 -8.19 22.08 0.80
C ALA A 106 -8.82 22.75 -0.44
N GLY A 107 -10.15 22.70 -0.59
CA GLY A 107 -10.87 23.37 -1.68
C GLY A 107 -10.78 22.67 -3.04
N TYR A 108 -10.45 21.37 -3.07
CA TYR A 108 -10.40 20.57 -4.30
C TYR A 108 -11.77 20.07 -4.78
N ASP A 109 -12.89 20.54 -4.19
CA ASP A 109 -14.24 20.09 -4.52
C ASP A 109 -14.82 20.71 -5.79
N GLU A 110 -14.23 21.79 -6.31
CA GLU A 110 -14.67 22.33 -7.58
C GLU A 110 -14.21 21.41 -8.72
N PRO A 111 -15.13 20.83 -9.51
CA PRO A 111 -14.75 20.41 -10.84
C PRO A 111 -14.16 21.65 -11.49
N SER A 112 -12.96 21.55 -12.05
CA SER A 112 -12.47 22.52 -13.01
C SER A 112 -13.48 22.57 -14.15
N THR A 113 -14.54 23.35 -13.99
CA THR A 113 -15.45 23.72 -15.05
C THR A 113 -14.55 24.36 -16.08
N PRO A 114 -14.47 23.83 -17.32
CA PRO A 114 -13.66 24.46 -18.33
C PRO A 114 -14.17 25.90 -18.47
N ALA A 115 -13.35 26.86 -18.05
CA ALA A 115 -13.57 28.26 -18.30
C ALA A 115 -13.53 28.43 -19.83
N GLY A 116 -14.70 28.50 -20.46
CA GLY A 116 -14.75 28.55 -21.91
C GLY A 116 -16.10 28.34 -22.58
N GLY A 117 -17.19 28.80 -21.96
CA GLY A 117 -18.33 29.26 -22.76
C GLY A 117 -17.99 30.64 -23.31
N ALA A 118 -17.50 30.72 -24.55
CA ALA A 118 -17.45 31.95 -25.31
C ALA A 118 -17.44 31.69 -26.83
N ARG A 119 -18.67 31.71 -27.37
CA ARG A 119 -19.06 32.00 -28.76
C ARG A 119 -18.96 30.88 -29.79
#